data_AF-A0A2D1U235-F1
#
_entry.id   AF-A0A2D1U235-F1
#
_cell.length_a   1.000
_cell.length_b   1.000
_cell.length_c   1.000
_cell.angle_alpha   90.00
_cell.angle_beta   90.00
_cell.angle_gamma   90.00
#
_symmetry.space_group_name_H-M   'P 1'
#
loop_
_entity.id
_entity.type
_entity.pdbx_description
1 polymer ?
#
loop_
_entity_poly.entity_id
_entity_poly.type
_entity_poly.pdbx_seq_one_letter_code
_entity_poly.pdbx_strand_id
1 'polypeptide(L)'
;MKESDDHRIQEMFEKGINNDSPQSFENNDLLIYKQLFQALNSGQESGLPQNFAAKVTNKVQRETYRKQDMWFALTIILIFGVTFGAAYLVLTLINPNSGREFYEVNIRFKYVILLGVLTFLAVFYDKGKSKVLS
;
A
#
# COMPACT_ATOMS: atom_id res chain seq x y z
N MET A 1 -4.53 3.07 -24.40
CA MET A 1 -3.19 3.62 -24.69
C MET A 1 -2.08 2.98 -23.84
N LYS A 2 -2.25 1.78 -23.24
CA LYS A 2 -1.19 1.04 -22.53
C LYS A 2 -0.40 0.07 -23.43
N GLU A 3 -1.04 -0.34 -24.51
CA GLU A 3 -0.51 -1.33 -25.46
C GLU A 3 0.76 -0.86 -26.18
N SER A 4 0.93 0.46 -26.35
CA SER A 4 2.11 1.05 -27.00
C SER A 4 3.37 0.97 -26.15
N ASP A 5 3.25 0.96 -24.83
CA ASP A 5 4.41 0.96 -23.94
C ASP A 5 4.95 -0.45 -23.73
N ASP A 6 4.07 -1.45 -23.60
CA ASP A 6 4.45 -2.86 -23.51
C ASP A 6 5.22 -3.33 -24.76
N HIS A 7 4.73 -2.99 -25.95
CA HIS A 7 5.41 -3.32 -27.21
C HIS A 7 6.79 -2.67 -27.33
N ARG A 8 6.93 -1.40 -26.90
CA ARG A 8 8.21 -0.68 -26.95
C ARG A 8 9.24 -1.27 -25.99
N ILE A 9 8.81 -1.71 -24.81
CA ILE A 9 9.71 -2.37 -23.85
C ILE A 9 10.18 -3.71 -24.42
N GLN A 10 9.27 -4.49 -25.00
CA GLN A 10 9.60 -5.79 -25.59
C GLN A 10 10.59 -5.66 -26.77
N GLU A 11 10.41 -4.66 -27.64
CA GLU A 11 11.29 -4.38 -28.77
C GLU A 11 12.70 -3.94 -28.32
N MET A 12 12.82 -3.21 -27.20
CA MET A 12 14.11 -2.78 -26.64
C MET A 12 14.93 -3.95 -26.08
N PHE A 13 14.28 -4.99 -25.53
CA PHE A 13 14.99 -6.17 -25.05
C PHE A 13 15.36 -7.14 -26.19
N GLU A 14 14.52 -7.27 -27.22
CA GLU A 14 14.80 -8.10 -28.40
C GLU A 14 15.96 -7.55 -29.25
N LYS A 15 16.14 -6.23 -29.30
CA LYS A 15 17.21 -5.58 -30.08
C LYS A 15 18.57 -5.49 -29.37
N GLY A 16 18.67 -5.94 -28.12
CA GLY A 16 19.90 -5.86 -27.33
C GLY A 16 20.18 -4.43 -26.87
N ILE A 17 20.02 -4.17 -25.57
CA ILE A 17 20.14 -2.83 -24.99
C ILE A 17 21.58 -2.30 -25.16
N ASN A 18 21.76 -1.35 -26.08
CA ASN A 18 22.79 -0.34 -25.95
C ASN A 18 22.40 0.55 -24.77
N ASN A 19 23.24 0.58 -23.75
CA ASN A 19 23.01 1.14 -22.41
C ASN A 19 22.72 2.67 -22.32
N ASP A 20 22.52 3.37 -23.43
CA ASP A 20 22.53 4.83 -23.47
C ASP A 20 21.19 5.42 -23.95
N SER A 21 20.12 5.22 -23.18
CA SER A 21 19.01 6.18 -23.19
C SER A 21 18.23 6.17 -21.87
N PRO A 22 18.31 7.24 -21.07
CA PRO A 22 17.54 7.40 -19.85
C PRO A 22 16.24 8.15 -20.19
N GLN A 23 15.20 7.45 -20.65
CA GLN A 23 13.86 8.03 -20.76
C GLN A 23 12.85 7.26 -19.92
N SER A 24 12.68 7.74 -18.69
CA SER A 24 11.42 7.86 -17.93
C SER A 24 10.42 6.70 -17.95
N PHE A 25 10.85 5.44 -17.92
CA PHE A 25 9.95 4.34 -17.55
C PHE A 25 9.88 4.25 -16.03
N GLU A 26 8.65 4.23 -15.50
CA GLU A 26 8.40 3.99 -14.08
C GLU A 26 9.18 2.75 -13.65
N ASN A 27 10.13 2.95 -12.73
CA ASN A 27 11.20 2.00 -12.38
C ASN A 27 10.74 0.57 -12.01
N ASN A 28 9.45 0.36 -11.79
CA ASN A 28 8.87 -0.93 -11.43
C ASN A 28 8.74 -1.88 -12.62
N ASP A 29 8.26 -1.40 -13.78
CA ASP A 29 7.97 -2.29 -14.91
C ASP A 29 9.27 -2.77 -15.58
N LEU A 30 10.27 -1.89 -15.66
CA LEU A 30 11.62 -2.23 -16.10
C LEU A 30 12.27 -3.31 -15.22
N LEU A 31 11.99 -3.28 -13.91
CA LEU A 31 12.54 -4.23 -12.95
C LEU A 31 11.87 -5.61 -13.08
N ILE A 32 10.57 -5.65 -13.38
CA ILE A 32 9.84 -6.89 -13.68
C ILE A 32 10.36 -7.51 -14.99
N TYR A 33 10.52 -6.71 -16.04
CA TYR A 33 11.07 -7.19 -17.32
C TYR A 33 12.52 -7.68 -17.18
N LYS A 34 13.36 -6.99 -16.40
CA LYS A 34 14.74 -7.43 -16.13
C LYS A 34 14.78 -8.76 -15.38
N GLN A 35 13.88 -8.99 -14.42
CA GLN A 35 13.76 -10.28 -13.74
C GLN A 35 13.28 -11.39 -14.69
N LEU A 36 12.33 -11.10 -15.56
CA LEU A 36 11.81 -12.05 -16.55
C LEU A 36 12.90 -12.46 -17.55
N PHE A 37 13.65 -11.48 -18.07
CA PHE A 37 14.77 -11.73 -18.99
C PHE A 37 15.93 -12.46 -18.32
N GLN A 38 16.24 -12.15 -17.06
CA GLN A 38 17.29 -12.86 -16.32
C GLN A 38 16.91 -14.33 -16.04
N ALA A 39 15.61 -14.61 -15.85
CA ALA A 39 15.08 -15.97 -15.75
C ALA A 39 15.04 -16.70 -17.10
N LEU A 40 14.87 -15.99 -18.22
CA LEU A 40 14.84 -16.57 -19.57
C LEU A 40 16.25 -16.80 -20.15
N ASN A 41 17.22 -15.93 -19.87
CA ASN A 41 18.62 -16.06 -20.32
C ASN A 41 19.47 -17.01 -19.46
N SER A 42 19.01 -17.37 -18.27
CA SER A 42 19.62 -18.46 -17.49
C SER A 42 19.05 -19.78 -17.98
N GLY A 43 19.62 -20.30 -19.06
CA GLY A 43 19.24 -21.57 -19.68
C GLY A 43 18.97 -22.65 -18.63
N GLN A 44 17.72 -23.12 -18.58
CA GLN A 44 17.34 -24.26 -17.77
C GLN A 44 16.54 -25.22 -18.64
N GLU A 45 17.14 -26.38 -18.93
CA GLU A 45 16.57 -27.57 -19.56
C GLU A 45 15.44 -28.22 -18.73
N SER A 46 14.72 -27.46 -17.92
CA SER A 46 13.70 -27.97 -17.02
C SER A 46 12.68 -26.86 -16.77
N GLY A 47 11.44 -27.10 -17.17
CA GLY A 47 10.36 -26.13 -17.10
C GLY A 47 10.23 -25.47 -15.72
N LEU A 48 9.71 -24.24 -15.73
CA LEU A 48 9.43 -23.46 -14.52
C LEU A 48 8.77 -24.36 -13.45
N PRO A 49 9.26 -24.35 -12.20
CA PRO A 49 8.70 -25.20 -11.17
C PRO A 49 7.20 -24.94 -11.04
N GLN A 50 6.39 -26.00 -10.88
CA GLN A 50 4.92 -25.94 -10.80
C GLN A 50 4.38 -24.84 -9.87
N ASN A 51 5.19 -24.42 -8.89
CA ASN A 51 4.83 -23.50 -7.84
C ASN A 51 5.33 -22.06 -8.11
N PHE A 52 5.94 -21.79 -9.27
CA PHE A 52 6.54 -20.50 -9.63
C PHE A 52 5.48 -19.41 -9.70
N ALA A 53 4.38 -19.65 -10.45
CA ALA A 53 3.27 -18.72 -10.54
C ALA A 53 2.69 -18.39 -9.15
N ALA A 54 2.45 -19.40 -8.31
CA ALA A 54 1.97 -19.22 -6.95
C ALA A 54 2.94 -18.40 -6.07
N LYS A 55 4.27 -18.62 -6.19
CA LYS A 55 5.28 -17.85 -5.45
C LYS A 55 5.35 -16.40 -5.91
N VAL A 56 5.29 -16.14 -7.21
CA VAL A 56 5.31 -14.79 -7.78
C VAL A 56 4.04 -14.04 -7.41
N THR A 57 2.86 -14.65 -7.57
CA THR A 57 1.57 -14.05 -7.17
C THR A 57 1.54 -13.74 -5.68
N ASN A 58 1.99 -14.65 -4.82
CA ASN A 58 2.05 -14.40 -3.37
C ASN A 58 3.02 -13.26 -3.01
N LYS A 59 4.14 -13.13 -3.73
CA LYS A 59 5.11 -12.07 -3.47
C LYS A 59 4.57 -10.70 -3.89
N VAL A 60 3.98 -10.61 -5.08
CA VAL A 60 3.36 -9.37 -5.62
C VAL A 60 2.17 -8.95 -4.75
N GLN A 61 1.30 -9.88 -4.37
CA GLN A 61 0.20 -9.61 -3.45
C GLN A 61 0.71 -9.06 -2.12
N ARG A 62 1.70 -9.72 -1.50
CA ARG A 62 2.24 -9.30 -0.20
C ARG A 62 2.88 -7.91 -0.21
N GLU A 63 3.48 -7.50 -1.32
CA GLU A 63 4.03 -6.15 -1.50
C GLU A 63 2.94 -5.10 -1.73
N THR A 64 1.90 -5.42 -2.51
CA THR A 64 0.74 -4.54 -2.71
C THR A 64 -0.04 -4.34 -1.41
N TYR A 65 -0.30 -5.42 -0.65
CA TYR A 65 -0.98 -5.34 0.64
C TYR A 65 -0.19 -4.53 1.67
N ARG A 66 1.15 -4.66 1.72
CA ARG A 66 1.98 -3.84 2.62
C ARG A 66 1.83 -2.33 2.38
N LYS A 67 1.73 -1.90 1.12
CA LYS A 67 1.55 -0.47 0.80
C LYS A 67 0.13 -0.02 1.12
N GLN A 68 -0.87 -0.83 0.79
CA GLN A 68 -2.28 -0.51 1.04
C GLN A 68 -2.60 -0.44 2.55
N ASP A 69 -2.02 -1.32 3.36
CA ASP A 69 -2.18 -1.34 4.82
C ASP A 69 -1.68 -0.04 5.47
N MET A 70 -0.56 0.51 4.98
CA MET A 70 0.02 1.74 5.53
C MET A 70 -0.85 2.96 5.21
N TRP A 71 -1.35 3.06 3.98
CA TRP A 71 -2.29 4.13 3.60
C TRP A 71 -3.60 4.03 4.37
N PHE A 72 -4.12 2.82 4.56
CA PHE A 72 -5.34 2.59 5.34
C PHE A 72 -5.20 3.03 6.80
N ALA A 73 -4.11 2.63 7.46
CA ALA A 73 -3.82 3.06 8.83
C ALA A 73 -3.69 4.59 8.92
N LEU A 74 -3.00 5.22 7.96
CA LEU A 74 -2.87 6.67 7.88
C LEU A 74 -4.23 7.36 7.72
N THR A 75 -5.10 6.85 6.85
CA THR A 75 -6.45 7.40 6.64
C THR A 75 -7.29 7.31 7.92
N ILE A 76 -7.23 6.21 8.66
CA ILE A 76 -7.97 6.07 9.93
C ILE A 76 -7.48 7.09 10.95
N ILE A 77 -6.17 7.23 11.13
CA ILE A 77 -5.59 8.21 12.05
C ILE A 77 -6.04 9.63 11.66
N LEU A 78 -6.04 9.93 10.37
CA LEU A 78 -6.47 11.22 9.85
C LEU A 78 -7.96 11.48 10.11
N ILE A 79 -8.83 10.49 9.88
CA ILE A 79 -10.27 10.60 10.17
C ILE A 79 -10.48 10.88 11.67
N PHE A 80 -9.87 10.09 12.55
CA PHE A 80 -9.99 10.31 13.99
C PHE A 80 -9.49 11.69 14.41
N GLY A 81 -8.34 12.13 13.89
CA GLY A 81 -7.79 13.46 14.16
C GLY A 81 -8.72 14.59 13.70
N VAL A 82 -9.27 14.49 12.50
CA VAL A 82 -10.20 15.48 11.95
C VAL A 82 -11.50 15.50 12.75
N THR A 83 -12.06 14.35 13.11
CA THR A 83 -13.30 14.27 13.89
C THR A 83 -13.13 14.89 15.29
N PHE A 84 -12.06 14.54 16.00
CA PHE A 84 -11.77 15.13 17.32
C PHE A 84 -11.48 16.63 17.23
N GLY A 85 -10.71 17.05 16.23
CA GLY A 85 -10.41 18.46 16.00
C GLY A 85 -11.65 19.29 15.64
N ALA A 86 -12.52 18.76 14.78
CA ALA A 86 -13.78 19.39 14.42
C ALA A 86 -14.72 19.50 15.63
N ALA A 87 -14.87 18.42 16.42
CA ALA A 87 -15.66 18.44 17.64
C ALA A 87 -15.16 19.50 18.62
N TYR A 88 -13.84 19.55 18.86
CA TYR A 88 -13.22 20.57 19.71
C TYR A 88 -13.48 22.00 19.20
N LEU A 89 -13.31 22.25 17.90
CA LEU A 89 -13.55 23.56 17.30
C LEU A 89 -15.00 24.01 17.46
N VAL A 90 -15.96 23.13 17.13
CA VAL A 90 -17.39 23.43 17.25
C VAL A 90 -17.76 23.71 18.71
N LEU A 91 -17.29 22.89 19.65
CA LEU A 91 -17.52 23.09 21.08
C LEU A 91 -16.93 24.42 21.55
N THR A 92 -15.71 24.74 21.13
CA THR A 92 -15.02 25.99 21.51
C THR A 92 -15.71 27.23 20.95
N LEU A 93 -16.24 27.16 19.72
CA LEU A 93 -16.98 28.26 19.10
C LEU A 93 -18.29 28.57 19.81
N ILE A 94 -18.98 27.55 20.34
CA ILE A 94 -20.24 27.72 21.07
C ILE A 94 -19.96 28.16 22.51
N ASN A 95 -19.05 27.46 23.20
CA ASN A 95 -18.66 27.75 24.57
C ASN A 95 -17.17 27.38 24.79
N PRO A 96 -16.29 28.36 25.01
CA PRO A 96 -14.86 28.11 25.23
C PRO A 96 -14.56 27.13 26.38
N ASN A 97 -15.39 27.12 27.43
CA ASN A 97 -15.22 26.22 28.57
C ASN A 97 -15.53 24.77 28.19
N SER A 98 -16.56 24.54 27.37
CA SER A 98 -16.93 23.20 26.90
C SER A 98 -15.86 22.60 25.98
N GLY A 99 -15.20 23.43 25.16
CA GLY A 99 -14.04 23.00 24.38
C GLY A 99 -12.89 22.53 25.27
N ARG A 100 -12.58 23.30 26.33
CA ARG A 100 -11.54 22.95 27.30
C ARG A 100 -11.83 21.66 28.05
N GLU A 101 -13.04 21.52 28.58
CA GLU A 101 -13.48 20.29 29.28
C GLU A 101 -13.40 19.08 28.36
N PHE A 102 -13.85 19.21 27.10
CA PHE A 102 -13.73 18.15 26.11
C PHE A 102 -12.27 17.74 25.88
N TYR A 103 -11.36 18.71 25.71
CA TYR A 103 -9.94 18.41 25.54
C TYR A 103 -9.35 17.70 26.76
N GLU A 104 -9.64 18.18 27.97
CA GLU A 104 -9.15 17.61 29.23
C GLU A 104 -9.66 16.18 29.47
N VAL A 105 -10.93 15.91 29.13
CA VAL A 105 -11.49 14.56 29.19
C VAL A 105 -10.78 13.64 28.19
N ASN A 106 -10.63 14.07 26.94
CA ASN A 106 -9.98 13.26 25.91
C ASN A 106 -8.51 12.96 26.25
N ILE A 107 -7.76 13.91 26.80
CA ILE A 107 -6.36 13.67 27.17
C ILE A 107 -6.25 12.74 28.38
N ARG A 108 -7.19 12.80 29.32
CA ARG A 108 -7.26 11.88 30.46
C ARG A 108 -7.51 10.44 30.00
N PHE A 109 -8.35 10.26 28.98
CA PHE A 109 -8.67 8.95 28.41
C PHE A 109 -7.83 8.56 27.19
N LYS A 110 -6.70 9.25 26.93
CA LYS A 110 -5.86 9.02 25.74
C LYS A 110 -5.48 7.55 25.49
N TYR A 111 -5.23 6.79 26.56
CA TYR A 111 -4.87 5.37 26.45
C TYR A 111 -6.07 4.49 26.06
N VAL A 112 -7.26 4.81 26.57
CA VAL A 112 -8.51 4.12 26.20
C VAL A 112 -8.84 4.40 24.74
N ILE A 113 -8.69 5.65 24.30
CA ILE A 113 -8.89 6.05 22.91
C ILE A 113 -7.89 5.34 21.99
N LEU A 114 -6.59 5.33 22.36
CA LEU A 114 -5.56 4.60 21.61
C LEU A 114 -5.88 3.11 21.50
N LEU A 115 -6.29 2.48 22.60
CA LEU A 115 -6.66 1.07 22.61
C LEU A 115 -7.86 0.83 21.68
N GLY A 116 -8.89 1.68 21.73
CA GLY A 116 -10.03 1.62 20.81
C GLY A 116 -9.64 1.73 19.33
N VAL A 117 -8.74 2.67 18.99
CA VAL A 117 -8.22 2.82 17.62
C VAL A 117 -7.43 1.58 17.18
N LEU A 118 -6.59 1.03 18.06
CA LEU A 118 -5.83 -0.19 17.79
C LEU A 118 -6.74 -1.41 17.60
N THR A 119 -7.77 -1.56 18.43
CA THR A 119 -8.76 -2.63 18.28
C THR A 119 -9.55 -2.47 16.98
N PHE A 120 -9.94 -1.25 16.63
CA PHE A 120 -10.61 -0.95 15.38
C PHE A 120 -9.74 -1.33 14.17
N LEU A 121 -8.46 -0.95 14.20
CA LEU A 121 -7.47 -1.34 13.18
C LEU A 121 -7.31 -2.86 13.09
N ALA A 122 -7.20 -3.56 14.22
CA ALA A 122 -7.06 -5.01 14.25
C ALA A 122 -8.28 -5.74 13.64
N VAL A 123 -9.49 -5.30 13.97
CA VAL A 123 -10.74 -5.87 13.43
C VAL A 123 -10.87 -5.61 11.93
N PHE A 124 -10.52 -4.39 11.47
CA PHE A 124 -10.56 -4.07 10.04
C PHE A 124 -9.48 -4.79 9.24
N TYR A 125 -8.29 -4.98 9.84
CA TYR A 125 -7.22 -5.77 9.24
C TYR A 125 -7.63 -7.22 9.03
N ASP A 126 -8.27 -7.83 10.04
CA ASP A 126 -8.75 -9.22 9.96
C ASP A 126 -9.86 -9.39 8.89
N LYS A 127 -10.82 -8.46 8.83
CA LYS A 127 -11.85 -8.45 7.77
C LYS A 127 -11.28 -8.20 6.37
N GLY A 128 -10.25 -7.36 6.25
CA GLY A 128 -9.54 -7.13 4.98
C GLY A 128 -8.90 -8.41 4.44
N LYS A 129 -8.33 -9.22 5.34
CA LYS A 129 -7.71 -10.51 5.00
C LYS A 129 -8.74 -11.58 4.63
N SER A 130 -9.89 -11.61 5.30
CA SER A 130 -10.99 -12.56 5.01
C SER A 130 -11.59 -12.40 3.61
N LYS A 131 -11.62 -11.19 3.03
CA LYS A 131 -12.13 -10.96 1.68
C LYS A 131 -11.21 -11.43 0.55
N VAL A 132 -9.95 -11.76 0.85
CA VAL A 132 -8.94 -12.16 -0.14
C VAL A 132 -8.87 -13.69 -0.31
N LEU A 133 -9.48 -14.44 0.63
CA LEU A 133 -9.42 -15.90 0.69
C LEU A 133 -10.74 -16.60 0.27
N SER A 134 -11.78 -15.85 -0.13
CA SER A 134 -13.00 -16.39 -0.76
C SER A 134 -13.02 -16.10 -2.24
#